data_AF-A0A2E1KB72-F1
#
_entry.id   AF-A0A2E1KB72-F1
#
_cell.length_a   1.000
_cell.length_b   1.000
_cell.length_c   1.000
_cell.angle_alpha   90.00
_cell.angle_beta   90.00
_cell.angle_gamma   90.00
#
_symmetry.space_group_name_H-M   'P 1'
#
loop_
_entity.id
_entity.type
_entity.pdbx_description
1 polymer ?
#
loop_
_entity_poly.entity_id
_entity_poly.type
_entity_poly.pdbx_seq_one_letter_code
_entity_poly.pdbx_strand_id
1 'polypeptide(L)' 'MLAEALPEAELKINGGEGKYSVSVVGSVFEGLTSVKRQQFIYQFINEHINSGEIHAVTMQLQTPSEKLVSEPT' A
#
# COMPACT_ATOMS: atom_id res chain seq x y z
N MET A 1 2.50 -13.89 1.65
CA MET A 1 2.57 -12.70 0.77
C MET A 1 1.58 -11.63 1.23
N LEU A 2 1.82 -10.35 0.91
CA LEU A 2 0.94 -9.23 1.32
C LEU A 2 -0.53 -9.41 0.92
N ALA A 3 -0.78 -10.02 -0.25
CA ALA A 3 -2.13 -10.36 -0.72
C ALA A 3 -2.88 -11.38 0.17
N GLU A 4 -2.17 -12.30 0.83
CA GLU A 4 -2.79 -13.30 1.72
C GLU A 4 -3.17 -12.71 3.06
N ALA A 5 -2.47 -11.66 3.50
CA ALA A 5 -2.78 -10.97 4.75
C ALA A 5 -4.04 -10.10 4.64
N LEU A 6 -4.48 -9.79 3.41
CA LEU A 6 -5.56 -8.86 3.13
C LEU A 6 -6.49 -9.40 2.02
N PRO A 7 -7.19 -10.53 2.25
CA PRO A 7 -7.99 -11.19 1.22
C PRO A 7 -9.17 -10.35 0.72
N GLU A 8 -9.67 -9.44 1.55
CA GLU A 8 -10.77 -8.51 1.21
C GLU A 8 -10.26 -7.11 0.79
N ALA A 9 -8.94 -6.90 0.73
CA ALA A 9 -8.38 -5.63 0.31
C ALA A 9 -7.98 -5.64 -1.16
N GLU A 10 -8.24 -4.54 -1.84
CA GLU A 10 -7.80 -4.31 -3.21
C GLU A 10 -6.32 -3.91 -3.19
N LEU A 11 -5.44 -4.85 -3.58
CA LEU A 11 -4.02 -4.62 -3.74
C LEU A 11 -3.70 -4.27 -5.20
N LYS A 12 -3.07 -3.10 -5.42
CA LYS A 12 -2.56 -2.67 -6.72
C LYS A 12 -1.09 -2.31 -6.59
N ILE A 13 -0.24 -3.05 -7.31
CA ILE A 13 1.20 -2.78 -7.39
C ILE A 13 1.50 -2.32 -8.80
N ASN A 14 2.12 -1.15 -8.91
CA ASN A 14 2.60 -0.59 -10.18
C ASN A 14 4.10 -0.34 -10.03
N GLY A 15 4.92 -0.99 -10.85
CA GLY A 15 6.37 -0.79 -10.89
C GLY A 15 6.80 -0.25 -12.25
N GLY A 16 7.62 0.80 -12.25
CA GLY A 16 8.25 1.40 -13.45
C GLY A 16 9.76 1.59 -13.26
N GLU A 17 10.38 2.49 -14.01
CA GLU A 17 11.82 2.87 -13.98
C GLU A 17 12.31 3.24 -12.56
N GLY A 18 12.53 2.24 -11.70
CA GLY A 18 12.99 2.39 -10.31
C GLY A 18 11.96 2.94 -9.31
N LYS A 19 10.74 3.28 -9.75
CA LYS A 19 9.67 3.78 -8.89
C LYS A 19 8.55 2.76 -8.77
N TYR A 20 8.21 2.41 -7.54
CA TYR A 20 7.11 1.52 -7.23
C TYR A 20 5.98 2.28 -6.52
N SER A 21 4.76 1.98 -6.89
CA SER A 21 3.55 2.52 -6.28
C SER A 21 2.67 1.36 -5.83
N VAL A 22 2.51 1.25 -4.52
CA VAL A 22 1.68 0.23 -3.86
C VAL A 22 0.43 0.91 -3.32
N SER A 23 -0.70 0.62 -3.92
CA SER A 23 -2.00 1.10 -3.46
C SER A 23 -2.76 -0.08 -2.86
N VAL A 24 -3.16 0.06 -1.60
CA VAL A 24 -3.91 -0.97 -0.88
C VAL A 24 -5.16 -0.34 -0.29
N VAL A 25 -6.31 -0.93 -0.64
CA VAL A 25 -7.61 -0.43 -0.21
C VAL A 25 -8.33 -1.51 0.56
N GLY A 26 -8.49 -1.34 1.86
CA GLY A 26 -9.13 -2.35 2.70
C GLY A 26 -9.64 -1.81 4.01
N SER A 27 -10.72 -2.39 4.51
CA SER A 27 -11.35 -2.04 5.79
C SER A 27 -10.44 -2.32 6.98
N VAL A 28 -9.40 -3.13 6.80
CA VAL A 28 -8.35 -3.43 7.80
C VAL A 28 -7.59 -2.18 8.23
N PHE A 29 -7.55 -1.16 7.38
CA PHE A 29 -6.93 0.11 7.70
C PHE A 29 -7.83 1.05 8.50
N GLU A 30 -9.12 0.71 8.66
CA GLU A 30 -10.06 1.49 9.44
C GLU A 30 -9.64 1.51 10.91
N GLY A 31 -9.54 2.70 11.50
CA GLY A 31 -9.03 2.88 12.85
C GLY A 31 -7.50 2.75 13.01
N LEU A 32 -6.75 2.38 11.96
CA LEU A 32 -5.29 2.39 11.97
C LEU A 32 -4.74 3.76 11.56
N THR A 33 -3.68 4.21 12.25
CA THR A 33 -2.95 5.44 11.90
C THR A 33 -2.08 5.23 10.67
N SER A 34 -1.83 6.29 9.88
CA SER A 34 -1.01 6.23 8.66
C SER A 34 0.36 5.59 8.88
N VAL A 35 0.98 5.84 10.04
CA VAL A 35 2.27 5.22 10.41
C VAL A 35 2.16 3.71 10.59
N LYS A 36 1.14 3.21 11.30
CA LYS A 36 0.92 1.76 11.48
C LYS A 36 0.64 1.08 10.15
N ARG A 37 -0.18 1.71 9.29
CA ARG A 37 -0.46 1.22 7.95
C ARG A 37 0.85 1.07 7.16
N GLN A 38 1.67 2.12 7.14
CA GLN A 38 2.97 2.11 6.45
C GLN A 38 3.91 1.07 7.03
N GLN A 39 4.03 0.98 8.36
CA GLN A 39 4.92 0.03 9.05
C GLN A 39 4.58 -1.42 8.71
N PHE A 40 3.29 -1.74 8.60
CA PHE A 40 2.83 -3.06 8.15
C PHE A 40 3.32 -3.36 6.73
N ILE A 41 3.10 -2.46 5.77
CA ILE A 41 3.54 -2.66 4.37
C ILE A 41 5.06 -2.71 4.26
N TYR A 42 5.78 -1.86 4.98
CA TYR A 42 7.23 -1.85 5.01
C TYR A 42 7.79 -3.22 5.36
N GLN A 43 7.18 -3.99 6.26
CA GLN A 43 7.65 -5.34 6.59
C GLN A 43 7.70 -6.27 5.35
N PHE A 44 6.79 -6.09 4.39
CA PHE A 44 6.72 -6.93 3.20
C PHE A 44 7.54 -6.39 2.04
N ILE A 45 7.59 -5.07 1.87
CA ILE A 45 8.33 -4.47 0.75
C ILE A 45 9.79 -4.18 1.07
N ASN A 46 10.17 -4.15 2.36
CA ASN A 46 11.55 -3.88 2.76
C ASN A 46 12.50 -4.95 2.22
N GLU A 47 12.06 -6.21 2.07
CA GLU A 47 12.84 -7.23 1.35
C GLU A 47 13.11 -6.83 -0.11
N HIS A 48 12.11 -6.33 -0.82
CA HIS A 48 12.25 -5.89 -2.21
C HIS A 48 13.11 -4.62 -2.35
N ILE A 49 13.03 -3.70 -1.38
CA ILE A 49 13.90 -2.52 -1.32
C ILE A 49 15.35 -2.95 -1.09
N ASN A 50 15.59 -3.88 -0.16
CA ASN A 50 16.93 -4.37 0.15
C ASN A 50 17.57 -5.12 -1.03
N SER A 51 16.74 -5.70 -1.91
CA SER A 51 17.19 -6.31 -3.17
C SER A 51 17.74 -5.29 -4.19
N GLY A 52 17.59 -3.99 -3.95
CA GLY A 52 18.09 -2.93 -4.83
C GLY A 52 17.23 -2.66 -6.07
N GLU A 53 16.06 -3.29 -6.17
CA GLU A 53 15.14 -3.18 -7.31
C GLU A 53 14.25 -1.92 -7.22
N ILE A 54 14.17 -1.29 -6.05
CA ILE A 54 13.27 -0.17 -5.75
C ILE A 54 14.08 1.04 -5.25
N HIS A 55 14.10 2.12 -6.02
CA HIS A 55 14.74 3.39 -5.62
C HIS A 55 13.79 4.31 -4.84
N ALA A 56 12.49 4.28 -5.19
CA ALA A 56 11.47 5.01 -4.47
C ALA A 56 10.18 4.20 -4.43
N VAL A 57 9.54 4.17 -3.26
CA VAL A 57 8.24 3.52 -3.07
C VAL A 57 7.20 4.51 -2.58
N THR A 58 6.08 4.57 -3.28
CA THR A 58 4.91 5.34 -2.88
C THR A 58 3.87 4.36 -2.35
N MET A 59 3.36 4.62 -1.15
CA MET A 59 2.31 3.79 -0.54
C MET A 59 1.04 4.59 -0.37
N GLN A 60 -0.06 4.08 -0.89
CA GLN A 60 -1.39 4.63 -0.69
C GLN A 60 -2.23 3.59 0.04
N LEU A 61 -2.45 3.83 1.33
CA LEU A 61 -3.12 2.89 2.22
C LEU A 61 -4.40 3.54 2.72
N GLN A 62 -5.50 3.17 2.07
CA GLN A 62 -6.79 3.81 2.26
C GLN A 62 -7.83 2.78 2.64
N THR A 63 -8.84 3.19 3.39
CA THR A 63 -10.06 2.40 3.53
C THR A 63 -10.92 2.50 2.26
N PRO A 64 -11.80 1.53 1.98
CA PRO A 64 -12.78 1.65 0.89
C PRO A 64 -13.63 2.93 1.04
N SER A 65 -13.95 3.32 2.28
CA SER A 65 -14.61 4.58 2.61
C SER A 65 -13.79 5.81 2.21
N GLU A 66 -12.47 5.81 2.40
CA GLU A 66 -11.56 6.89 1.98
C GLU A 66 -11.34 6.95 0.46
N LYS A 67 -11.33 5.81 -0.25
CA LYS A 67 -11.16 5.76 -1.71
C LYS A 67 -12.36 6.40 -2.46
N LEU A 68 -13.55 6.27 -1.91
CA LEU A 68 -14.79 6.79 -2.53
C LEU A 68 -14.93 8.32 -2.43
N VAL A 69 -14.10 9.00 -1.64
CA VAL A 69 -14.23 10.46 -1.39
C VAL A 69 -13.41 11.31 -2.36
N SER A 70 -12.74 10.71 -3.35
CA SER A 70 -11.97 11.43 -4.37
C SER A 70 -12.73 11.52 -5.69
N GLU A 71 -13.83 12.28 -5.72
CA GLU A 71 -14.26 13.00 -6.93
C GLU A 71 -14.30 14.51 -6.64
N PRO A 72 -13.71 15.35 -7.50
CA PRO A 72 -13.51 16.77 -7.27
C PRO A 72 -14.82 17.55 -7.50
N THR A 73 -15.06 18.54 -6.63
CA THR A 73 -15.93 19.69 -6.94
C THR A 73 -15.28 20.56 -8.00
#